data_AF-R6JI01-F1
#
_entry.id   AF-R6JI01-F1
#
_cell.length_a   1.000
_cell.length_b   1.000
_cell.length_c   1.000
_cell.angle_alpha   90.00
_cell.angle_beta   90.00
_cell.angle_gamma   90.00
#
_symmetry.space_group_name_H-M   'P 1'
#
loop_
_entity.id
_entity.type
_entity.pdbx_description
1 polymer ?
#
loop_
_entity_poly.entity_id
_entity_poly.type
_entity_poly.pdbx_seq_one_letter_code
_entity_poly.pdbx_strand_id
1 'polypeptide(L)'
;MPSTDTNGHGTFLAGIAAGGSLPEQDFTGAAPECELIVVKLKQAKRYLREFYLVSEGADAYQENDIMMGIKYLRVTAFRLGRPLIILIALGSNLGSHEGTSPLSSVVQDASRFLGRAAVIAAGNETGRAHHYFGTIPAGQEWDDVEIRVGPEESSRGFSLELWASTADTYSVGFVSPSGEIISRIPIIARNETSIPFLLEPTVITVNYRLIESGAGKQLIFMRFENPVTGIWRVRVYNTQYFTGEFNIWLPSEGLISDETVFLRPTPDTTITMPGNTGAPITVGAYNHLNNSIYIHSSRGFTTSGIVKPELAAPGVNVMGPAVGRRINGSIPMTTRSGTSVAAAHVAGAVASLFGWGIVESNQITMSQASVKSYLIRGAKRNPALRYPNEEWGYGALDLYETFRRIRE
;
A
#
# COMPACT_ATOMS: atom_id res chain seq x y z
N MET A 1 -5.94 -22.02 -19.91
CA MET A 1 -7.00 -21.06 -20.34
C MET A 1 -6.33 -19.80 -20.86
N PRO A 2 -6.81 -19.19 -21.94
CA PRO A 2 -6.35 -17.87 -22.33
C PRO A 2 -6.64 -16.86 -21.20
N SER A 3 -5.66 -16.02 -20.87
CA SER A 3 -5.77 -15.00 -19.84
C SER A 3 -5.87 -13.62 -20.49
N THR A 4 -6.90 -12.85 -20.12
CA THR A 4 -7.12 -11.48 -20.63
C THR A 4 -7.13 -10.51 -19.47
N ASP A 5 -6.41 -9.40 -19.60
CA ASP A 5 -6.54 -8.26 -18.68
C ASP A 5 -7.82 -7.48 -19.01
N THR A 6 -8.70 -7.31 -18.01
CA THR A 6 -10.02 -6.70 -18.18
C THR A 6 -10.12 -5.29 -17.61
N ASN A 7 -9.23 -4.90 -16.69
CA ASN A 7 -9.19 -3.53 -16.13
C ASN A 7 -8.05 -2.69 -16.73
N GLY A 8 -7.09 -3.34 -17.41
CA GLY A 8 -5.98 -2.70 -18.11
C GLY A 8 -4.85 -2.19 -17.22
N HIS A 9 -4.94 -2.39 -15.90
CA HIS A 9 -3.91 -1.94 -14.96
C HIS A 9 -2.61 -2.71 -15.18
N GLY A 10 -2.67 -4.05 -15.25
CA GLY A 10 -1.49 -4.88 -15.49
C GLY A 10 -0.85 -4.62 -16.85
N THR A 11 -1.66 -4.47 -17.90
CA THR A 11 -1.19 -4.12 -19.26
C THR A 11 -0.42 -2.80 -19.27
N PHE A 12 -0.99 -1.78 -18.63
CA PHE A 12 -0.37 -0.45 -18.55
C PHE A 12 0.99 -0.52 -17.84
N LEU A 13 1.04 -1.14 -16.66
CA LEU A 13 2.28 -1.24 -15.87
C LEU A 13 3.37 -2.07 -16.54
N ALA A 14 3.00 -3.18 -17.17
CA ALA A 14 3.94 -3.99 -17.95
C ALA A 14 4.56 -3.18 -19.10
N GLY A 15 3.76 -2.32 -19.76
CA GLY A 15 4.24 -1.39 -20.76
C GLY A 15 5.24 -0.37 -20.20
N ILE A 16 4.91 0.28 -19.09
CA ILE A 16 5.82 1.26 -18.48
C ILE A 16 7.15 0.62 -18.05
N ALA A 17 7.10 -0.56 -17.45
CA ALA A 17 8.30 -1.24 -16.99
C ALA A 17 9.16 -1.80 -18.15
N ALA A 18 8.52 -2.37 -19.18
CA ALA A 18 9.18 -3.28 -20.12
C ALA A 18 8.64 -3.23 -21.57
N GLY A 19 7.79 -2.27 -21.90
CA GLY A 19 7.23 -2.15 -23.24
C GLY A 19 8.31 -1.96 -24.30
N GLY A 20 8.22 -2.70 -25.41
CA GLY A 20 9.12 -2.50 -26.56
C GLY A 20 8.98 -1.09 -27.16
N SER A 21 9.97 -0.71 -27.95
CA SER A 21 9.98 0.61 -28.60
C SER A 21 8.96 0.68 -29.74
N LEU A 22 8.13 1.73 -29.72
CA LEU A 22 7.14 2.08 -30.74
C LEU A 22 7.44 3.51 -31.22
N PRO A 23 8.39 3.71 -32.15
CA PRO A 23 8.83 5.05 -32.56
C PRO A 23 7.70 5.92 -33.13
N GLU A 24 6.77 5.32 -33.88
CA GLU A 24 5.61 6.01 -34.45
C GLU A 24 4.62 6.52 -33.38
N GLN A 25 4.71 6.00 -32.16
CA GLN A 25 3.84 6.36 -31.03
C GLN A 25 4.61 7.06 -29.90
N ASP A 26 5.89 7.41 -30.12
CA ASP A 26 6.80 8.00 -29.14
C ASP A 26 6.79 7.27 -27.79
N PHE A 27 6.83 5.93 -27.84
CA PHE A 27 6.73 5.11 -26.65
C PHE A 27 7.87 4.10 -26.56
N THR A 28 8.46 3.97 -25.38
CA THR A 28 9.36 2.88 -25.00
C THR A 28 9.25 2.69 -23.49
N GLY A 29 9.19 1.44 -23.03
CA GLY A 29 9.22 1.14 -21.60
C GLY A 29 10.61 1.37 -21.00
N ALA A 30 10.70 1.36 -19.66
CA ALA A 30 11.95 1.63 -18.96
C ALA A 30 13.04 0.58 -19.19
N ALA A 31 12.67 -0.68 -19.44
CA ALA A 31 13.59 -1.77 -19.78
C ALA A 31 13.02 -2.64 -20.93
N PRO A 32 13.08 -2.16 -22.20
CA PRO A 32 12.37 -2.77 -23.33
C PRO A 32 12.88 -4.16 -23.73
N GLU A 33 14.09 -4.54 -23.29
CA GLU A 33 14.70 -5.83 -23.58
C GLU A 33 14.47 -6.88 -22.49
N CYS A 34 13.75 -6.53 -21.41
CA CYS A 34 13.47 -7.50 -20.35
C CYS A 34 12.29 -8.43 -20.69
N GLU A 35 12.35 -9.65 -20.18
CA GLU A 35 11.27 -10.62 -20.32
C GLU A 35 10.23 -10.42 -19.20
N LEU A 36 8.95 -10.54 -19.55
CA LEU A 36 7.84 -10.40 -18.62
C LEU A 36 7.30 -11.76 -18.16
N ILE A 37 7.15 -11.93 -16.85
CA ILE A 37 6.37 -13.02 -16.25
C ILE A 37 5.18 -12.39 -15.53
N VAL A 38 3.96 -12.68 -15.99
CA VAL A 38 2.73 -12.04 -15.48
C VAL A 38 1.94 -13.02 -14.62
N VAL A 39 1.57 -12.58 -13.42
CA VAL A 39 0.64 -13.28 -12.53
C VAL A 39 -0.67 -12.51 -12.46
N LYS A 40 -1.73 -13.04 -13.10
CA LYS A 40 -3.08 -12.51 -12.93
C LYS A 40 -3.71 -13.10 -11.67
N LEU A 41 -3.96 -12.26 -10.68
CA LEU A 41 -4.66 -12.66 -9.45
C LEU A 41 -6.16 -12.85 -9.72
N LYS A 42 -6.76 -13.78 -8.98
CA LYS A 42 -8.22 -13.92 -8.93
C LYS A 42 -8.78 -12.98 -7.86
N GLN A 43 -10.02 -12.56 -8.05
CA GLN A 43 -10.75 -11.79 -7.03
C GLN A 43 -10.84 -12.58 -5.71
N ALA A 44 -10.83 -11.84 -4.60
CA ALA A 44 -10.99 -12.38 -3.25
C ALA A 44 -12.29 -13.19 -3.16
N LYS A 45 -12.25 -14.30 -2.42
CA LYS A 45 -13.40 -15.18 -2.26
C LYS A 45 -14.54 -14.43 -1.58
N ARG A 46 -15.78 -14.74 -1.97
CA ARG A 46 -17.00 -14.08 -1.47
C ARG A 46 -17.04 -13.96 0.05
N TYR A 47 -16.78 -15.04 0.80
CA TYR A 47 -16.80 -14.99 2.27
C TYR A 47 -15.79 -14.01 2.88
N LEU A 48 -14.64 -13.77 2.23
CA LEU A 48 -13.68 -12.77 2.70
C LEU A 48 -14.22 -11.37 2.45
N ARG A 49 -14.84 -11.15 1.29
CA ARG A 49 -15.47 -9.86 0.96
C ARG A 49 -16.62 -9.56 1.92
N GLU A 50 -17.44 -10.54 2.24
CA GLU A 50 -18.50 -10.45 3.24
C GLU A 50 -17.92 -10.18 4.64
N PHE A 51 -16.86 -10.89 5.05
CA PHE A 51 -16.24 -10.67 6.35
C PHE A 51 -15.65 -9.27 6.53
N TYR A 52 -14.90 -8.77 5.55
CA TYR A 52 -14.29 -7.44 5.59
C TYR A 52 -15.25 -6.31 5.22
N LEU A 53 -16.48 -6.67 4.82
CA LEU A 53 -17.47 -5.77 4.27
C LEU A 53 -16.81 -4.98 3.13
N VAL A 54 -16.56 -5.66 2.00
CA VAL A 54 -15.98 -5.12 0.75
C VAL A 54 -16.98 -5.36 -0.39
N SER A 55 -17.23 -4.35 -1.23
CA SER A 55 -18.18 -4.45 -2.35
C SER A 55 -17.81 -5.56 -3.34
N GLU A 56 -18.80 -6.23 -3.94
CA GLU A 56 -18.57 -7.24 -4.98
C GLU A 56 -17.91 -6.67 -6.24
N GLY A 57 -18.18 -5.39 -6.56
CA GLY A 57 -17.61 -4.71 -7.72
C GLY A 57 -16.18 -4.20 -7.55
N ALA A 58 -15.67 -4.16 -6.32
CA ALA A 58 -14.32 -3.66 -6.03
C ALA A 58 -13.22 -4.59 -6.61
N ASP A 59 -12.07 -4.07 -6.99
CA ASP A 59 -10.90 -4.90 -7.27
C ASP A 59 -10.24 -5.29 -5.94
N ALA A 60 -10.51 -6.50 -5.45
CA ALA A 60 -10.01 -6.99 -4.17
C ALA A 60 -9.35 -8.36 -4.34
N TYR A 61 -8.14 -8.51 -3.79
CA TYR A 61 -7.34 -9.72 -3.91
C TYR A 61 -6.94 -10.21 -2.53
N GLN A 62 -6.90 -11.53 -2.33
CA GLN A 62 -6.54 -12.11 -1.03
C GLN A 62 -5.01 -12.25 -0.89
N GLU A 63 -4.51 -11.93 0.30
CA GLU A 63 -3.07 -11.86 0.62
C GLU A 63 -2.32 -13.16 0.26
N ASN A 64 -2.92 -14.32 0.56
CA ASN A 64 -2.34 -15.64 0.28
C ASN A 64 -2.19 -15.96 -1.22
N ASP A 65 -3.03 -15.43 -2.10
CA ASP A 65 -2.86 -15.58 -3.54
C ASP A 65 -1.68 -14.74 -4.05
N ILE A 66 -1.47 -13.55 -3.48
CA ILE A 66 -0.30 -12.73 -3.79
C ILE A 66 0.97 -13.47 -3.38
N MET A 67 1.00 -14.07 -2.18
CA MET A 67 2.11 -14.90 -1.70
C MET A 67 2.38 -16.09 -2.64
N MET A 68 1.32 -16.74 -3.14
CA MET A 68 1.46 -17.83 -4.11
C MET A 68 2.00 -17.33 -5.46
N GLY A 69 1.58 -16.15 -5.90
CA GLY A 69 2.12 -15.47 -7.08
C GLY A 69 3.63 -15.21 -6.95
N ILE A 70 4.07 -14.69 -5.81
CA ILE A 70 5.50 -14.48 -5.50
C ILE A 70 6.26 -15.81 -5.56
N LYS A 71 5.71 -16.88 -4.98
CA LYS A 71 6.31 -18.22 -5.04
C LYS A 71 6.45 -18.69 -6.50
N TYR A 72 5.42 -18.53 -7.32
CA TYR A 72 5.45 -18.88 -8.74
C TYR A 72 6.57 -18.12 -9.48
N LEU A 73 6.64 -16.80 -9.31
CA LEU A 73 7.68 -15.96 -9.93
C LEU A 73 9.09 -16.43 -9.55
N ARG A 74 9.33 -16.71 -8.26
CA ARG A 74 10.63 -17.21 -7.78
C ARG A 74 11.02 -18.55 -8.41
N VAL A 75 10.08 -19.50 -8.47
CA VAL A 75 10.33 -20.83 -9.04
C VAL A 75 10.60 -20.72 -10.53
N THR A 76 9.84 -19.90 -11.24
CA THR A 76 10.02 -19.68 -12.68
C THR A 76 11.37 -19.03 -12.98
N ALA A 77 11.73 -17.95 -12.27
CA ALA A 77 13.04 -17.30 -12.45
C ALA A 77 14.21 -18.24 -12.14
N PHE A 78 14.09 -19.06 -11.09
CA PHE A 78 15.09 -20.08 -10.78
C PHE A 78 15.26 -21.10 -11.91
N ARG A 79 14.17 -21.59 -12.48
CA ARG A 79 14.21 -22.54 -13.62
C ARG A 79 14.81 -21.92 -14.88
N LEU A 80 14.57 -20.63 -15.11
CA LEU A 80 15.12 -19.90 -16.25
C LEU A 80 16.57 -19.46 -16.03
N GLY A 81 17.10 -19.51 -14.80
CA GLY A 81 18.45 -19.05 -14.49
C GLY A 81 18.63 -17.53 -14.64
N ARG A 82 17.56 -16.74 -14.47
CA ARG A 82 17.57 -15.28 -14.72
C ARG A 82 17.38 -14.47 -13.43
N PRO A 83 17.93 -13.25 -13.35
CA PRO A 83 17.55 -12.28 -12.33
C PRO A 83 16.05 -12.02 -12.30
N LEU A 84 15.50 -11.69 -11.12
CA LEU A 84 14.07 -11.50 -10.92
C LEU A 84 13.77 -10.16 -10.25
N ILE A 85 12.84 -9.42 -10.83
CA ILE A 85 12.31 -8.18 -10.27
C ILE A 85 10.81 -8.37 -10.09
N ILE A 86 10.35 -8.30 -8.85
CA ILE A 86 8.95 -8.46 -8.50
C ILE A 86 8.32 -7.08 -8.36
N LEU A 87 7.48 -6.67 -9.30
CA LEU A 87 6.67 -5.46 -9.19
C LEU A 87 5.34 -5.79 -8.49
N ILE A 88 5.11 -5.20 -7.32
CA ILE A 88 3.82 -5.29 -6.60
C ILE A 88 3.18 -3.91 -6.64
N ALA A 89 2.15 -3.78 -7.48
CA ALA A 89 1.40 -2.54 -7.66
C ALA A 89 0.01 -2.60 -7.01
N LEU A 90 -0.05 -3.25 -5.85
CA LEU A 90 -1.24 -3.44 -5.02
C LEU A 90 -0.87 -3.08 -3.58
N GLY A 91 -1.84 -2.57 -2.83
CA GLY A 91 -1.67 -2.32 -1.41
C GLY A 91 -2.98 -2.31 -0.66
N SER A 92 -2.91 -2.40 0.67
CA SER A 92 -4.05 -2.32 1.57
C SER A 92 -3.69 -1.56 2.84
N ASN A 93 -4.68 -0.90 3.44
CA ASN A 93 -4.58 -0.27 4.76
C ASN A 93 -4.82 -1.24 5.92
N LEU A 94 -5.31 -2.46 5.65
CA LEU A 94 -5.69 -3.45 6.66
C LEU A 94 -4.46 -4.15 7.25
N GLY A 95 -3.81 -3.50 8.22
CA GLY A 95 -2.79 -4.09 9.08
C GLY A 95 -2.03 -3.05 9.92
N SER A 96 -0.92 -3.46 10.53
CA SER A 96 -0.19 -2.65 11.53
C SER A 96 0.65 -1.50 10.96
N HIS A 97 0.83 -1.47 9.65
CA HIS A 97 1.73 -0.55 8.95
C HIS A 97 3.23 -0.67 9.34
N GLU A 98 3.63 -1.71 10.09
CA GLU A 98 5.04 -1.94 10.51
C GLU A 98 5.90 -2.76 9.53
N GLY A 99 5.30 -3.31 8.46
CA GLY A 99 6.00 -4.18 7.52
C GLY A 99 6.22 -5.60 8.05
N THR A 100 5.37 -6.06 8.98
CA THR A 100 5.45 -7.36 9.66
C THR A 100 4.35 -8.34 9.26
N SER A 101 3.52 -8.00 8.26
CA SER A 101 2.46 -8.90 7.78
C SER A 101 3.04 -10.20 7.17
N PRO A 102 2.24 -11.28 7.05
CA PRO A 102 2.66 -12.49 6.35
C PRO A 102 3.15 -12.23 4.91
N LEU A 103 2.46 -11.38 4.14
CA LEU A 103 2.93 -10.97 2.81
C LEU A 103 4.24 -10.18 2.87
N SER A 104 4.38 -9.30 3.86
CA SER A 104 5.61 -8.53 4.08
C SER A 104 6.81 -9.45 4.31
N SER A 105 6.65 -10.49 5.12
CA SER A 105 7.68 -11.53 5.33
C SER A 105 8.00 -12.28 4.04
N VAL A 106 6.97 -12.72 3.29
CA VAL A 106 7.17 -13.45 2.03
C VAL A 106 7.89 -12.62 0.98
N VAL A 107 7.54 -11.34 0.79
CA VAL A 107 8.20 -10.48 -0.20
C VAL A 107 9.62 -10.11 0.25
N GLN A 108 9.84 -9.91 1.56
CA GLN A 108 11.17 -9.66 2.11
C GLN A 108 12.10 -10.85 1.84
N ASP A 109 11.67 -12.06 2.12
CA ASP A 109 12.47 -13.26 1.89
C ASP A 109 12.66 -13.56 0.40
N ALA A 110 11.65 -13.29 -0.42
CA ALA A 110 11.72 -13.46 -1.87
C ALA A 110 12.81 -12.57 -2.51
N SER A 111 13.01 -11.38 -1.96
CA SER A 111 13.80 -10.31 -2.57
C SER A 111 15.23 -10.19 -2.02
N ARG A 112 15.57 -10.85 -0.89
CA ARG A 112 16.91 -10.79 -0.29
C ARG A 112 17.99 -11.63 -0.98
N PHE A 113 17.65 -12.44 -1.98
CA PHE A 113 18.62 -13.23 -2.72
C PHE A 113 19.38 -12.38 -3.76
N LEU A 114 20.61 -12.80 -4.11
CA LEU A 114 21.37 -12.21 -5.21
C LEU A 114 20.57 -12.28 -6.52
N GLY A 115 20.65 -11.21 -7.32
CA GLY A 115 19.89 -11.06 -8.56
C GLY A 115 18.38 -11.03 -8.35
N ARG A 116 17.90 -10.72 -7.13
CA ARG A 116 16.48 -10.52 -6.86
C ARG A 116 16.23 -9.15 -6.25
N ALA A 117 15.10 -8.58 -6.63
CA ALA A 117 14.57 -7.35 -6.06
C ALA A 117 13.03 -7.36 -6.10
N ALA A 118 12.42 -6.55 -5.25
CA ALA A 118 11.01 -6.26 -5.22
C ALA A 118 10.82 -4.73 -5.19
N VAL A 119 9.93 -4.25 -6.04
CA VAL A 119 9.54 -2.85 -6.14
C VAL A 119 8.05 -2.76 -5.86
N ILE A 120 7.66 -1.91 -4.92
CA ILE A 120 6.30 -1.84 -4.40
C ILE A 120 5.78 -0.41 -4.50
N ALA A 121 4.55 -0.24 -4.97
CA ALA A 121 3.88 1.05 -4.95
C ALA A 121 3.63 1.51 -3.49
N ALA A 122 3.85 2.79 -3.21
CA ALA A 122 3.58 3.35 -1.88
C ALA A 122 2.09 3.27 -1.48
N GLY A 123 1.17 3.38 -2.45
CA GLY A 123 -0.26 3.56 -2.21
C GLY A 123 -0.73 4.97 -2.60
N ASN A 124 -2.04 5.16 -2.69
CA ASN A 124 -2.67 6.41 -3.11
C ASN A 124 -3.58 7.00 -2.00
N GLU A 125 -3.17 6.90 -0.73
CA GLU A 125 -4.05 7.15 0.42
C GLU A 125 -3.94 8.57 1.00
N THR A 126 -2.91 9.34 0.65
CA THR A 126 -2.78 10.71 1.13
C THR A 126 -3.95 11.57 0.64
N GLY A 127 -4.53 12.37 1.53
CA GLY A 127 -5.69 13.20 1.21
C GLY A 127 -7.01 12.43 1.07
N ARG A 128 -7.04 11.11 1.27
CA ARG A 128 -8.27 10.31 1.34
C ARG A 128 -8.89 10.28 2.74
N ALA A 129 -8.17 10.78 3.73
CA ALA A 129 -8.64 10.84 5.12
C ALA A 129 -9.01 9.46 5.72
N HIS A 130 -8.28 8.41 5.31
CA HIS A 130 -8.44 7.03 5.80
C HIS A 130 -7.49 6.64 6.94
N HIS A 131 -6.71 7.59 7.48
CA HIS A 131 -5.82 7.36 8.61
C HIS A 131 -6.07 8.39 9.71
N TYR A 132 -6.11 7.93 10.96
CA TYR A 132 -6.13 8.74 12.17
C TYR A 132 -5.01 8.29 13.11
N PHE A 133 -4.12 9.21 13.47
CA PHE A 133 -3.20 9.02 14.58
C PHE A 133 -3.72 9.80 15.80
N GLY A 134 -3.79 9.11 16.94
CA GLY A 134 -4.26 9.67 18.19
C GLY A 134 -3.27 9.50 19.33
N THR A 135 -3.36 10.38 20.31
CA THR A 135 -2.63 10.27 21.58
C THR A 135 -3.59 10.54 22.73
N ILE A 136 -3.64 9.65 23.71
CA ILE A 136 -4.38 9.84 24.98
C ILE A 136 -3.38 10.19 26.07
N PRO A 137 -3.24 11.47 26.47
CA PRO A 137 -2.37 11.87 27.57
C PRO A 137 -2.71 11.17 28.90
N ALA A 138 -1.73 11.05 29.78
CA ALA A 138 -1.95 10.52 31.12
C ALA A 138 -3.03 11.33 31.86
N GLY A 139 -4.05 10.63 32.39
CA GLY A 139 -5.17 11.23 33.12
C GLY A 139 -6.36 11.64 32.25
N GLN A 140 -6.25 11.61 30.92
CA GLN A 140 -7.42 11.71 30.03
C GLN A 140 -8.13 10.35 29.97
N GLU A 141 -9.44 10.33 30.19
CA GLU A 141 -10.20 9.06 30.26
C GLU A 141 -10.38 8.42 28.87
N TRP A 142 -10.59 9.23 27.83
CA TRP A 142 -10.75 8.76 26.44
C TRP A 142 -10.46 9.85 25.40
N ASP A 143 -10.22 9.42 24.16
CA ASP A 143 -10.26 10.27 22.96
C ASP A 143 -11.45 9.86 22.08
N ASP A 144 -12.15 10.85 21.49
CA ASP A 144 -13.27 10.61 20.58
C ASP A 144 -12.79 10.76 19.14
N VAL A 145 -12.74 9.63 18.42
CA VAL A 145 -12.37 9.59 16.99
C VAL A 145 -13.64 9.70 16.15
N GLU A 146 -13.74 10.79 15.38
CA GLU A 146 -14.91 11.10 14.57
C GLU A 146 -14.75 10.58 13.13
N ILE A 147 -15.70 9.74 12.72
CA ILE A 147 -15.80 9.16 11.38
C ILE A 147 -17.11 9.61 10.76
N ARG A 148 -17.05 10.30 9.63
CA ARG A 148 -18.23 10.52 8.80
C ARG A 148 -18.44 9.26 7.98
N VAL A 149 -19.59 8.61 8.11
CA VAL A 149 -20.00 7.46 7.31
C VAL A 149 -20.91 7.93 6.18
N GLY A 150 -20.57 7.55 4.95
CA GLY A 150 -21.30 7.86 3.73
C GLY A 150 -22.47 6.90 3.44
N PRO A 151 -23.36 7.27 2.51
CA PRO A 151 -24.55 6.46 2.17
C PRO A 151 -24.24 5.07 1.57
N GLU A 152 -23.12 4.90 0.87
CA GLU A 152 -22.76 3.59 0.32
C GLU A 152 -22.54 2.56 1.42
N GLU A 153 -21.81 2.94 2.47
CA GLU A 153 -21.56 2.09 3.62
C GLU A 153 -22.83 1.78 4.42
N SER A 154 -23.88 2.60 4.37
CA SER A 154 -25.09 2.32 5.16
C SER A 154 -25.86 1.07 4.72
N SER A 155 -25.62 0.61 3.49
CA SER A 155 -26.26 -0.59 2.93
C SER A 155 -25.49 -1.90 3.17
N ARG A 156 -24.23 -1.80 3.60
CA ARG A 156 -23.27 -2.91 3.57
C ARG A 156 -22.39 -2.91 4.79
N GLY A 157 -21.78 -1.78 5.09
CA GLY A 157 -20.85 -1.60 6.17
C GLY A 157 -19.39 -1.49 5.75
N PHE A 158 -18.53 -1.38 6.76
CA PHE A 158 -17.07 -1.30 6.60
C PHE A 158 -16.37 -1.91 7.81
N SER A 159 -15.11 -2.27 7.64
CA SER A 159 -14.21 -2.68 8.72
C SER A 159 -13.32 -1.51 9.15
N LEU A 160 -12.85 -1.53 10.39
CA LEU A 160 -11.98 -0.51 10.97
C LEU A 160 -10.95 -1.19 11.88
N GLU A 161 -9.69 -0.82 11.75
CA GLU A 161 -8.61 -1.37 12.55
C GLU A 161 -7.97 -0.30 13.41
N LEU A 162 -7.97 -0.48 14.74
CA LEU A 162 -7.18 0.31 15.67
C LEU A 162 -5.97 -0.51 16.12
N TRP A 163 -4.79 0.08 16.00
CA TRP A 163 -3.51 -0.50 16.39
C TRP A 163 -2.85 0.33 17.47
N ALA A 164 -2.42 -0.31 18.55
CA ALA A 164 -1.56 0.32 19.54
C ALA A 164 -0.18 0.63 18.93
N SER A 165 0.42 1.77 19.28
CA SER A 165 1.79 2.10 18.84
C SER A 165 2.86 1.43 19.70
N THR A 166 2.56 1.09 20.97
CA THR A 166 3.48 0.34 21.84
C THR A 166 2.77 -0.83 22.54
N ALA A 167 3.26 -1.28 23.69
CA ALA A 167 2.58 -2.25 24.55
C ALA A 167 1.37 -1.66 25.30
N ASP A 168 0.95 -0.43 24.96
CA ASP A 168 -0.33 0.13 25.39
C ASP A 168 -1.49 -0.81 25.05
N THR A 169 -2.51 -0.84 25.90
CA THR A 169 -3.78 -1.52 25.56
C THR A 169 -4.95 -0.56 25.71
N TYR A 170 -5.89 -0.70 24.78
CA TYR A 170 -7.07 0.13 24.60
C TYR A 170 -8.33 -0.72 24.60
N SER A 171 -9.44 -0.05 24.89
CA SER A 171 -10.79 -0.57 24.70
C SER A 171 -11.64 0.52 24.06
N VAL A 172 -12.74 0.15 23.42
CA VAL A 172 -13.58 1.11 22.68
C VAL A 172 -15.00 1.19 23.25
N GLY A 173 -15.65 2.32 23.00
CA GLY A 173 -17.09 2.52 23.06
C GLY A 173 -17.53 3.31 21.83
N PHE A 174 -18.83 3.53 21.66
CA PHE A 174 -19.37 4.15 20.46
C PHE A 174 -20.44 5.18 20.77
N VAL A 175 -20.51 6.22 19.95
CA VAL A 175 -21.66 7.13 19.89
C VAL A 175 -22.16 7.16 18.45
N SER A 176 -23.42 6.81 18.26
CA SER A 176 -24.04 6.84 16.93
C SER A 176 -24.41 8.26 16.49
N PRO A 177 -24.70 8.48 15.20
CA PRO A 177 -25.21 9.76 14.70
C PRO A 177 -26.54 10.18 15.35
N SER A 178 -27.36 9.22 15.77
CA SER A 178 -28.62 9.45 16.48
C SER A 178 -28.43 9.78 17.97
N GLY A 179 -27.20 9.65 18.50
CA GLY A 179 -26.84 9.95 19.88
C GLY A 179 -26.96 8.77 20.83
N GLU A 180 -27.18 7.55 20.33
CA GLU A 180 -27.11 6.33 21.14
C GLU A 180 -25.67 6.10 21.62
N ILE A 181 -25.48 5.82 22.91
CA ILE A 181 -24.17 5.66 23.53
C ILE A 181 -23.98 4.21 23.96
N ILE A 182 -22.99 3.56 23.36
CA ILE A 182 -22.42 2.31 23.82
C ILE A 182 -21.23 2.63 24.72
N SER A 183 -21.37 2.31 26.01
CA SER A 183 -20.30 2.47 27.00
C SER A 183 -19.09 1.59 26.68
N ARG A 184 -17.98 1.81 27.40
CA ARG A 184 -16.73 1.05 27.26
C ARG A 184 -16.99 -0.47 27.22
N ILE A 185 -16.59 -1.10 26.12
CA ILE A 185 -16.75 -2.54 25.90
C ILE A 185 -15.58 -3.27 26.57
N PRO A 186 -15.84 -4.25 27.44
CA PRO A 186 -14.78 -4.98 28.13
C PRO A 186 -13.94 -5.79 27.14
N ILE A 187 -12.64 -5.92 27.44
CA ILE A 187 -11.73 -6.74 26.63
C ILE A 187 -12.00 -8.21 26.93
N ILE A 188 -12.70 -8.89 26.03
CA ILE A 188 -12.90 -10.34 26.07
C ILE A 188 -11.96 -10.97 25.04
N ALA A 189 -10.79 -11.41 25.49
CA ALA A 189 -9.77 -11.97 24.60
C ALA A 189 -10.30 -13.20 23.86
N ARG A 190 -10.01 -13.28 22.54
CA ARG A 190 -10.33 -14.39 21.64
C ARG A 190 -11.81 -14.62 21.32
N ASN A 191 -12.71 -13.71 21.74
CA ASN A 191 -14.10 -13.70 21.31
C ASN A 191 -14.44 -12.43 20.54
N GLU A 192 -15.47 -12.52 19.70
CA GLU A 192 -16.13 -11.37 19.11
C GLU A 192 -17.28 -10.93 20.00
N THR A 193 -17.46 -9.62 20.15
CA THR A 193 -18.60 -9.02 20.84
C THR A 193 -19.44 -8.28 19.82
N SER A 194 -20.64 -8.77 19.53
CA SER A 194 -21.59 -8.10 18.63
C SER A 194 -22.54 -7.22 19.42
N ILE A 195 -22.67 -5.97 18.99
CA ILE A 195 -23.37 -4.91 19.71
C ILE A 195 -24.45 -4.36 18.77
N PRO A 196 -25.72 -4.80 18.93
CA PRO A 196 -26.82 -4.20 18.21
C PRO A 196 -27.16 -2.83 18.82
N PHE A 197 -27.38 -1.84 17.98
CA PHE A 197 -27.93 -0.56 18.38
C PHE A 197 -29.46 -0.65 18.44
N LEU A 198 -30.07 0.06 19.39
CA LEU A 198 -31.51 -0.03 19.67
C LEU A 198 -32.34 0.87 18.74
N LEU A 199 -31.79 2.01 18.34
CA LEU A 199 -32.52 3.05 17.59
C LEU A 199 -32.27 3.00 16.08
N GLU A 200 -31.46 2.05 15.61
CA GLU A 200 -30.97 1.99 14.24
C GLU A 200 -30.57 0.55 13.86
N PRO A 201 -30.50 0.20 12.56
CA PRO A 201 -30.21 -1.16 12.12
C PRO A 201 -28.75 -1.58 12.31
N THR A 202 -27.93 -0.71 12.87
CA THR A 202 -26.49 -0.89 12.95
C THR A 202 -26.12 -1.96 13.98
N VAL A 203 -25.21 -2.85 13.57
CA VAL A 203 -24.55 -3.79 14.48
C VAL A 203 -23.05 -3.56 14.37
N ILE A 204 -22.39 -3.33 15.52
CA ILE A 204 -20.93 -3.25 15.56
C ILE A 204 -20.40 -4.51 16.20
N THR A 205 -19.56 -5.25 15.47
CA THR A 205 -18.82 -6.39 16.01
C THR A 205 -17.39 -5.97 16.34
N VAL A 206 -16.96 -6.18 17.58
CA VAL A 206 -15.61 -5.83 18.07
C VAL A 206 -14.84 -7.10 18.43
N ASN A 207 -13.61 -7.21 17.94
CA ASN A 207 -12.67 -8.27 18.28
C ASN A 207 -11.38 -7.68 18.84
N TYR A 208 -11.02 -8.09 20.06
CA TYR A 208 -9.79 -7.68 20.72
C TYR A 208 -8.71 -8.75 20.56
N ARG A 209 -7.61 -8.40 19.88
CA ARG A 209 -6.37 -9.19 19.83
C ARG A 209 -5.29 -8.45 20.61
N LEU A 210 -5.06 -8.84 21.86
CA LEU A 210 -4.04 -8.20 22.72
C LEU A 210 -2.62 -8.29 22.15
N ILE A 211 -2.31 -9.39 21.48
CA ILE A 211 -1.03 -9.62 20.83
C ILE A 211 -1.33 -10.19 19.45
N GLU A 212 -1.17 -9.35 18.42
CA GLU A 212 -1.21 -9.77 17.04
C GLU A 212 0.11 -10.49 16.68
N SER A 213 0.02 -11.55 15.89
CA SER A 213 1.14 -12.47 15.59
C SER A 213 2.30 -11.85 14.82
N GLY A 214 2.06 -10.87 13.95
CA GLY A 214 3.08 -10.19 13.16
C GLY A 214 3.68 -9.00 13.89
N ALA A 215 2.82 -8.11 14.41
CA ALA A 215 3.26 -6.87 15.05
C ALA A 215 3.63 -7.01 16.53
N GLY A 216 3.09 -8.01 17.23
CA GLY A 216 3.23 -8.14 18.68
C GLY A 216 2.50 -7.06 19.49
N LYS A 217 1.63 -6.28 18.84
CA LYS A 217 0.85 -5.19 19.45
C LYS A 217 -0.63 -5.51 19.48
N GLN A 218 -1.39 -4.71 20.21
CA GLN A 218 -2.83 -4.85 20.23
C GLN A 218 -3.44 -4.40 18.91
N LEU A 219 -4.35 -5.23 18.39
CA LEU A 219 -5.31 -4.91 17.33
C LEU A 219 -6.73 -4.95 17.91
N ILE A 220 -7.50 -3.90 17.67
CA ILE A 220 -8.95 -3.89 17.84
C ILE A 220 -9.56 -3.86 16.44
N PHE A 221 -10.12 -4.98 16.01
CA PHE A 221 -10.81 -5.09 14.73
C PHE A 221 -12.31 -4.86 14.94
N MET A 222 -12.87 -3.90 14.21
CA MET A 222 -14.27 -3.50 14.32
C MET A 222 -14.95 -3.67 12.97
N ARG A 223 -16.17 -4.19 12.96
CA ARG A 223 -17.02 -4.30 11.77
C ARG A 223 -18.32 -3.59 12.02
N PHE A 224 -18.62 -2.59 11.20
CA PHE A 224 -19.84 -1.80 11.24
C PHE A 224 -20.78 -2.36 10.18
N GLU A 225 -21.77 -3.14 10.56
CA GLU A 225 -22.79 -3.69 9.66
C GLU A 225 -24.00 -2.76 9.62
N ASN A 226 -24.42 -2.35 8.43
CA ASN A 226 -25.51 -1.37 8.20
C ASN A 226 -25.41 -0.09 9.07
N PRO A 227 -24.25 0.60 9.12
CA PRO A 227 -24.09 1.85 9.86
C PRO A 227 -25.01 2.93 9.30
N VAL A 228 -25.75 3.66 10.12
CA VAL A 228 -26.49 4.82 9.58
C VAL A 228 -25.52 5.90 9.11
N THR A 229 -25.89 6.60 8.04
CA THR A 229 -25.14 7.75 7.52
C THR A 229 -25.05 8.85 8.57
N GLY A 230 -23.86 9.45 8.71
CA GLY A 230 -23.64 10.55 9.65
C GLY A 230 -22.30 10.44 10.37
N ILE A 231 -22.15 11.22 11.44
CA ILE A 231 -20.91 11.26 12.22
C ILE A 231 -21.00 10.26 13.37
N TRP A 232 -20.16 9.24 13.29
CA TRP A 232 -19.92 8.27 14.35
C TRP A 232 -18.73 8.72 15.20
N ARG A 233 -18.80 8.46 16.51
CA ARG A 233 -17.63 8.58 17.41
C ARG A 233 -17.21 7.21 17.90
N VAL A 234 -15.96 6.85 17.63
CA VAL A 234 -15.28 5.73 18.29
C VAL A 234 -14.54 6.31 19.48
N ARG A 235 -15.04 6.01 20.68
CA ARG A 235 -14.44 6.46 21.93
C ARG A 235 -13.36 5.49 22.36
N VAL A 236 -12.10 5.91 22.35
CA VAL A 236 -10.93 5.09 22.68
C VAL A 236 -10.52 5.35 24.11
N TYR A 237 -10.53 4.31 24.94
CA TYR A 237 -10.14 4.38 26.35
C TYR A 237 -8.79 3.70 26.54
N ASN A 238 -7.91 4.30 27.34
CA ASN A 238 -6.70 3.63 27.78
C ASN A 238 -7.03 2.57 28.86
N THR A 239 -6.39 1.40 28.77
CA THR A 239 -6.47 0.32 29.77
C THR A 239 -5.11 0.09 30.42
N GLN A 240 -4.04 0.07 29.63
CA GLN A 240 -2.66 0.04 30.10
C GLN A 240 -1.86 1.12 29.36
N TYR A 241 -1.31 2.05 30.11
CA TYR A 241 -0.65 3.25 29.59
C TYR A 241 0.87 3.13 29.61
N PHE A 242 1.49 3.44 28.46
CA PHE A 242 2.91 3.68 28.28
C PHE A 242 3.15 4.99 27.53
N THR A 243 2.54 5.12 26.34
CA THR A 243 2.64 6.32 25.49
C THR A 243 1.29 6.96 25.23
N GLY A 244 0.21 6.16 25.22
CA GLY A 244 -1.12 6.59 24.81
C GLY A 244 -1.28 6.78 23.30
N GLU A 245 -0.28 6.39 22.49
CA GLU A 245 -0.33 6.51 21.03
C GLU A 245 -1.02 5.31 20.37
N PHE A 246 -1.88 5.60 19.39
CA PHE A 246 -2.56 4.60 18.57
C PHE A 246 -2.82 5.13 17.16
N ASN A 247 -3.02 4.20 16.23
CA ASN A 247 -3.38 4.50 14.85
C ASN A 247 -4.69 3.80 14.52
N ILE A 248 -5.53 4.42 13.68
CA ILE A 248 -6.73 3.81 13.13
C ILE A 248 -6.74 3.99 11.62
N TRP A 249 -6.92 2.89 10.89
CA TRP A 249 -7.09 2.94 9.44
C TRP A 249 -8.45 2.45 9.00
N LEU A 250 -9.04 3.20 8.07
CA LEU A 250 -10.13 2.74 7.21
C LEU A 250 -9.56 1.90 6.05
N PRO A 251 -10.37 1.05 5.41
CA PRO A 251 -10.01 0.37 4.16
C PRO A 251 -9.52 1.39 3.12
N SER A 252 -8.63 0.95 2.23
CA SER A 252 -8.03 1.82 1.22
C SER A 252 -9.03 2.24 0.14
N GLU A 253 -8.66 3.25 -0.65
CA GLU A 253 -9.40 3.68 -1.83
C GLU A 253 -9.83 2.48 -2.68
N GLY A 254 -11.10 2.48 -3.10
CA GLY A 254 -11.71 1.41 -3.90
C GLY A 254 -12.27 0.24 -3.08
N LEU A 255 -11.96 0.15 -1.79
CA LEU A 255 -12.58 -0.81 -0.86
C LEU A 255 -13.65 -0.16 0.04
N ILE A 256 -13.61 1.17 0.14
CA ILE A 256 -14.57 2.03 0.83
C ILE A 256 -14.91 3.24 -0.04
N SER A 257 -16.08 3.85 0.16
CA SER A 257 -16.47 5.07 -0.57
C SER A 257 -15.65 6.29 -0.14
N ASP A 258 -15.47 7.26 -1.06
CA ASP A 258 -14.80 8.54 -0.78
C ASP A 258 -15.59 9.43 0.21
N GLU A 259 -16.83 9.05 0.56
CA GLU A 259 -17.64 9.79 1.55
C GLU A 259 -17.37 9.34 2.98
N THR A 260 -16.86 8.12 3.19
CA THR A 260 -16.56 7.57 4.51
C THR A 260 -15.12 7.88 4.93
N VAL A 261 -14.96 8.85 5.82
CA VAL A 261 -13.65 9.45 6.15
C VAL A 261 -13.54 9.84 7.62
N PHE A 262 -12.31 9.93 8.13
CA PHE A 262 -12.06 10.61 9.41
C PHE A 262 -12.24 12.12 9.25
N LEU A 263 -12.83 12.77 10.26
CA LEU A 263 -12.98 14.23 10.28
C LEU A 263 -11.68 14.95 10.65
N ARG A 264 -10.76 14.27 11.35
CA ARG A 264 -9.44 14.78 11.76
C ARG A 264 -8.33 13.84 11.28
N PRO A 265 -8.15 13.66 9.97
CA PRO A 265 -7.21 12.68 9.45
C PRO A 265 -5.75 13.09 9.67
N THR A 266 -4.87 12.10 9.76
CA THR A 266 -3.42 12.28 9.74
C THR A 266 -2.89 11.96 8.34
N PRO A 267 -2.13 12.87 7.69
CA PRO A 267 -1.70 12.70 6.30
C PRO A 267 -0.54 11.71 6.13
N ASP A 268 0.23 11.48 7.20
CA ASP A 268 1.44 10.65 7.22
C ASP A 268 1.12 9.23 7.72
N THR A 269 2.07 8.30 7.57
CA THR A 269 1.87 6.86 7.87
C THR A 269 0.72 6.24 7.06
N THR A 270 0.67 6.58 5.77
CA THR A 270 -0.34 6.13 4.81
C THR A 270 0.22 5.16 3.77
N ILE A 271 1.50 4.76 3.89
CA ILE A 271 2.14 3.73 3.05
C ILE A 271 1.37 2.41 3.21
N THR A 272 0.68 2.01 2.15
CA THR A 272 -0.08 0.77 2.13
C THR A 272 0.82 -0.45 2.29
N MET A 273 0.30 -1.52 2.89
CA MET A 273 1.00 -2.80 2.97
C MET A 273 0.90 -3.55 1.64
N PRO A 274 1.97 -4.22 1.16
CA PRO A 274 3.24 -4.47 1.82
C PRO A 274 4.35 -3.42 1.55
N GLY A 275 4.02 -2.23 1.05
CA GLY A 275 4.98 -1.15 0.76
C GLY A 275 5.73 -0.64 1.99
N ASN A 276 5.24 -0.92 3.19
CA ASN A 276 5.91 -0.66 4.46
C ASN A 276 7.02 -1.69 4.81
N THR A 277 7.20 -2.75 4.01
CA THR A 277 8.22 -3.79 4.27
C THR A 277 9.65 -3.21 4.13
N GLY A 278 10.53 -3.49 5.09
CA GLY A 278 11.87 -2.87 5.12
C GLY A 278 12.80 -3.21 3.94
N ALA A 279 12.73 -4.42 3.38
CA ALA A 279 13.69 -4.82 2.33
C ALA A 279 13.33 -4.32 0.92
N PRO A 280 12.09 -4.48 0.41
CA PRO A 280 11.69 -3.99 -0.91
C PRO A 280 11.89 -2.49 -1.11
N ILE A 281 11.96 -2.05 -2.36
CA ILE A 281 12.01 -0.63 -2.72
C ILE A 281 10.59 -0.12 -2.88
N THR A 282 10.20 0.82 -2.04
CA THR A 282 8.86 1.43 -2.05
C THR A 282 8.91 2.76 -2.75
N VAL A 283 7.95 3.00 -3.63
CA VAL A 283 8.01 4.09 -4.60
C VAL A 283 6.81 5.01 -4.48
N GLY A 284 7.08 6.28 -4.14
CA GLY A 284 6.13 7.38 -4.23
C GLY A 284 5.99 7.89 -5.66
N ALA A 285 4.95 8.69 -5.93
CA ALA A 285 4.71 9.27 -7.24
C ALA A 285 4.91 10.78 -7.23
N TYR A 286 5.50 11.31 -8.30
CA TYR A 286 5.54 12.74 -8.56
C TYR A 286 5.13 13.06 -10.01
N ASN A 287 4.78 14.32 -10.24
CA ASN A 287 4.49 14.85 -11.55
C ASN A 287 5.78 15.33 -12.21
N HIS A 288 6.17 14.67 -13.30
CA HIS A 288 7.41 14.92 -14.01
C HIS A 288 7.43 16.25 -14.78
N LEU A 289 6.26 16.86 -15.04
CA LEU A 289 6.17 18.13 -15.77
C LEU A 289 6.54 19.34 -14.91
N ASN A 290 6.23 19.28 -13.61
CA ASN A 290 6.42 20.41 -12.68
C ASN A 290 7.21 20.06 -11.41
N ASN A 291 7.68 18.81 -11.28
CA ASN A 291 8.41 18.29 -10.13
C ASN A 291 7.64 18.38 -8.79
N SER A 292 6.31 18.40 -8.81
CA SER A 292 5.50 18.34 -7.58
C SER A 292 5.19 16.90 -7.18
N ILE A 293 5.14 16.63 -5.87
CA ILE A 293 4.67 15.32 -5.38
C ILE A 293 3.21 15.09 -5.82
N TYR A 294 2.85 13.85 -6.12
CA TYR A 294 1.46 13.50 -6.39
C TYR A 294 0.64 13.65 -5.11
N ILE A 295 -0.47 14.39 -5.18
CA ILE A 295 -1.28 14.75 -4.02
C ILE A 295 -1.80 13.55 -3.22
N HIS A 296 -1.98 12.39 -3.88
CA HIS A 296 -2.42 11.17 -3.23
C HIS A 296 -1.28 10.19 -2.94
N SER A 297 -0.02 10.50 -3.29
CA SER A 297 1.10 9.60 -2.99
C SER A 297 1.17 9.37 -1.48
N SER A 298 0.99 8.12 -1.07
CA SER A 298 1.11 7.72 0.34
C SER A 298 2.45 8.14 0.92
N ARG A 299 2.40 8.59 2.17
CA ARG A 299 3.52 9.16 2.92
C ARG A 299 3.94 8.25 4.06
N GLY A 300 5.23 8.17 4.32
CA GLY A 300 5.72 7.50 5.51
C GLY A 300 5.84 8.45 6.70
N PHE A 301 6.73 8.17 7.65
CA PHE A 301 7.44 6.90 7.82
C PHE A 301 6.50 5.74 8.17
N THR A 302 7.02 4.53 8.29
CA THR A 302 6.24 3.45 8.91
C THR A 302 5.95 3.81 10.37
N THR A 303 4.98 3.13 10.99
CA THR A 303 4.72 3.24 12.44
C THR A 303 5.94 2.92 13.30
N SER A 304 6.91 2.18 12.76
CA SER A 304 8.21 1.85 13.39
C SER A 304 9.34 2.83 13.04
N GLY A 305 9.06 3.93 12.34
CA GLY A 305 10.03 4.96 11.98
C GLY A 305 10.95 4.59 10.81
N ILE A 306 10.66 3.52 10.06
CA ILE A 306 11.44 3.15 8.87
C ILE A 306 11.12 4.12 7.74
N VAL A 307 12.16 4.65 7.11
CA VAL A 307 12.03 5.55 5.96
C VAL A 307 11.36 4.84 4.79
N LYS A 308 10.14 5.27 4.49
CA LYS A 308 9.31 4.90 3.35
C LYS A 308 8.59 6.16 2.83
N PRO A 309 8.35 6.31 1.52
CA PRO A 309 8.95 5.52 0.44
C PRO A 309 10.48 5.67 0.43
N GLU A 310 11.21 4.83 -0.32
CA GLU A 310 12.64 5.05 -0.49
C GLU A 310 12.94 6.16 -1.51
N LEU A 311 12.11 6.29 -2.53
CA LEU A 311 12.25 7.29 -3.59
C LEU A 311 10.91 7.55 -4.26
N ALA A 312 10.83 8.64 -5.01
CA ALA A 312 9.70 8.94 -5.88
C ALA A 312 10.08 8.81 -7.36
N ALA A 313 9.12 8.39 -8.19
CA ALA A 313 9.29 8.32 -9.64
C ALA A 313 8.09 8.96 -10.38
N PRO A 314 8.21 9.25 -11.69
CA PRO A 314 7.10 9.77 -12.49
C PRO A 314 5.87 8.86 -12.39
N GLY A 315 4.76 9.43 -11.92
CA GLY A 315 3.52 8.68 -11.71
C GLY A 315 2.26 9.49 -11.93
N VAL A 316 2.34 10.70 -12.49
CA VAL A 316 1.18 11.54 -12.79
C VAL A 316 1.10 11.79 -14.28
N ASN A 317 -0.08 11.55 -14.85
CA ASN A 317 -0.42 11.73 -16.25
C ASN A 317 0.62 11.11 -17.20
N VAL A 318 1.02 9.87 -16.90
CA VAL A 318 1.96 9.13 -17.73
C VAL A 318 1.20 8.44 -18.85
N MET A 319 1.71 8.51 -20.07
CA MET A 319 1.17 7.81 -21.22
C MET A 319 1.70 6.37 -21.28
N GLY A 320 0.84 5.41 -21.61
CA GLY A 320 1.20 4.00 -21.71
C GLY A 320 0.14 3.16 -22.43
N PRO A 321 0.40 1.86 -22.64
CA PRO A 321 -0.51 1.01 -23.41
C PRO A 321 -1.82 0.75 -22.67
N ALA A 322 -2.90 0.65 -23.44
CA ALA A 322 -4.24 0.32 -22.99
C ALA A 322 -4.67 -1.06 -23.50
N VAL A 323 -5.64 -1.66 -22.81
CA VAL A 323 -6.32 -2.85 -23.33
C VAL A 323 -7.17 -2.48 -24.53
N GLY A 324 -7.11 -3.31 -25.58
CA GLY A 324 -7.87 -3.08 -26.79
C GLY A 324 -7.26 -3.76 -28.00
N ARG A 325 -7.95 -3.69 -29.13
CA ARG A 325 -7.43 -4.14 -30.42
C ARG A 325 -6.59 -3.05 -31.05
N ARG A 326 -5.58 -3.43 -31.82
CA ARG A 326 -4.85 -2.48 -32.67
C ARG A 326 -5.80 -1.81 -33.65
N ILE A 327 -5.63 -0.51 -33.85
CA ILE A 327 -6.40 0.28 -34.81
C ILE A 327 -5.39 0.85 -35.80
N ASN A 328 -5.56 0.56 -37.09
CA ASN A 328 -4.66 1.01 -38.17
C ASN A 328 -3.17 0.73 -37.87
N GLY A 329 -2.86 -0.44 -37.30
CA GLY A 329 -1.48 -0.84 -36.93
C GLY A 329 -0.98 -0.32 -35.59
N SER A 330 -1.58 0.75 -35.05
CA SER A 330 -1.20 1.37 -33.77
C SER A 330 -1.74 0.59 -32.56
N ILE A 331 -0.95 0.54 -31.50
CA ILE A 331 -1.34 -0.02 -30.21
C ILE A 331 -2.19 1.01 -29.45
N PRO A 332 -3.32 0.62 -28.83
CA PRO A 332 -4.09 1.53 -28.00
C PRO A 332 -3.24 2.10 -26.85
N MET A 333 -3.30 3.42 -26.66
CA MET A 333 -2.62 4.13 -25.59
C MET A 333 -3.64 4.83 -24.69
N THR A 334 -3.28 5.04 -23.43
CA THR A 334 -4.05 5.79 -22.44
C THR A 334 -3.12 6.53 -21.49
N THR A 335 -3.68 7.36 -20.61
CA THR A 335 -2.94 8.07 -19.58
C THR A 335 -3.41 7.63 -18.21
N ARG A 336 -2.48 7.34 -17.30
CA ARG A 336 -2.80 6.96 -15.90
C ARG A 336 -1.93 7.70 -14.90
N SER A 337 -2.45 7.81 -13.68
CA SER A 337 -1.78 8.40 -12.52
C SER A 337 -1.83 7.43 -11.33
N GLY A 338 -0.80 7.43 -10.50
CA GLY A 338 -0.71 6.64 -9.27
C GLY A 338 0.71 6.14 -8.98
N THR A 339 0.94 5.75 -7.72
CA THR A 339 2.22 5.17 -7.27
C THR A 339 2.54 3.83 -7.92
N SER A 340 1.53 3.12 -8.43
CA SER A 340 1.71 1.92 -9.26
C SER A 340 2.53 2.20 -10.53
N VAL A 341 2.26 3.33 -11.19
CA VAL A 341 2.97 3.78 -12.40
C VAL A 341 4.42 4.15 -12.07
N ALA A 342 4.62 4.85 -10.95
CA ALA A 342 5.95 5.20 -10.47
C ALA A 342 6.78 3.94 -10.15
N ALA A 343 6.18 2.96 -9.48
CA ALA A 343 6.82 1.68 -9.19
C ALA A 343 7.21 0.91 -10.46
N ALA A 344 6.42 0.97 -11.53
CA ALA A 344 6.78 0.35 -12.81
C ALA A 344 8.03 0.97 -13.45
N HIS A 345 8.20 2.29 -13.41
CA HIS A 345 9.44 2.94 -13.87
C HIS A 345 10.66 2.47 -13.06
N VAL A 346 10.53 2.41 -11.73
CA VAL A 346 11.61 1.95 -10.86
C VAL A 346 11.93 0.48 -11.10
N ALA A 347 10.93 -0.37 -11.36
CA ALA A 347 11.17 -1.77 -11.73
C ALA A 347 12.01 -1.89 -13.02
N GLY A 348 11.74 -1.06 -14.03
CA GLY A 348 12.59 -0.99 -15.23
C GLY A 348 14.01 -0.46 -14.92
N ALA A 349 14.14 0.56 -14.07
CA ALA A 349 15.45 1.05 -13.66
C ALA A 349 16.29 -0.01 -12.91
N VAL A 350 15.64 -0.82 -12.07
CA VAL A 350 16.24 -1.99 -11.42
C VAL A 350 16.65 -3.03 -12.47
N ALA A 351 15.87 -3.24 -13.52
CA ALA A 351 16.21 -4.14 -14.62
C ALA A 351 17.45 -3.69 -15.38
N SER A 352 17.59 -2.39 -15.66
CA SER A 352 18.82 -1.84 -16.25
C SER A 352 20.04 -2.06 -15.35
N LEU A 353 19.89 -1.88 -14.03
CA LEU A 353 20.96 -2.14 -13.07
C LEU A 353 21.36 -3.63 -13.02
N PHE A 354 20.39 -4.55 -13.05
CA PHE A 354 20.68 -5.99 -13.15
C PHE A 354 21.27 -6.41 -14.49
N GLY A 355 20.86 -5.76 -15.59
CA GLY A 355 21.46 -5.94 -16.91
C GLY A 355 22.95 -5.60 -16.87
N TRP A 356 23.26 -4.36 -16.45
CA TRP A 356 24.65 -3.92 -16.30
C TRP A 356 25.45 -4.75 -15.30
N GLY A 357 24.92 -5.00 -14.10
CA GLY A 357 25.68 -5.67 -13.06
C GLY A 357 25.84 -7.17 -13.30
N ILE A 358 24.73 -7.87 -13.55
CA ILE A 358 24.71 -9.34 -13.56
C ILE A 358 24.90 -9.87 -14.98
N VAL A 359 24.15 -9.35 -15.96
CA VAL A 359 24.18 -9.89 -17.34
C VAL A 359 25.49 -9.53 -18.04
N GLU A 360 25.93 -8.27 -17.94
CA GLU A 360 27.22 -7.81 -18.49
C GLU A 360 28.41 -8.13 -17.56
N SER A 361 28.18 -8.81 -16.44
CA SER A 361 29.21 -9.26 -15.49
C SER A 361 30.03 -8.16 -14.79
N ASN A 362 29.54 -6.91 -14.73
CA ASN A 362 30.22 -5.83 -14.02
C ASN A 362 30.16 -5.98 -12.48
N GLN A 363 29.07 -6.56 -11.96
CA GLN A 363 28.85 -6.85 -10.53
C GLN A 363 27.87 -8.03 -10.35
N ILE A 364 28.36 -9.27 -10.45
CA ILE A 364 27.51 -10.48 -10.42
C ILE A 364 26.81 -10.74 -9.07
N THR A 365 27.27 -10.11 -7.98
CA THR A 365 26.72 -10.27 -6.63
C THR A 365 25.76 -9.15 -6.23
N MET A 366 25.09 -8.51 -7.20
CA MET A 366 24.09 -7.49 -6.88
C MET A 366 22.93 -8.10 -6.07
N SER A 367 22.63 -7.47 -4.94
CA SER A 367 21.49 -7.76 -4.09
C SER A 367 20.47 -6.63 -4.16
N GLN A 368 19.26 -6.86 -3.64
CA GLN A 368 18.30 -5.78 -3.44
C GLN A 368 18.87 -4.61 -2.62
N ALA A 369 19.67 -4.90 -1.58
CA ALA A 369 20.24 -3.86 -0.72
C ALA A 369 21.24 -2.98 -1.49
N SER A 370 22.08 -3.58 -2.35
CA SER A 370 23.00 -2.82 -3.19
C SER A 370 22.27 -1.98 -4.23
N VAL A 371 21.27 -2.56 -4.91
CA VAL A 371 20.45 -1.83 -5.90
C VAL A 371 19.72 -0.65 -5.25
N LYS A 372 19.04 -0.88 -4.12
CA LYS A 372 18.37 0.18 -3.35
C LYS A 372 19.36 1.28 -2.99
N SER A 373 20.56 0.93 -2.52
CA SER A 373 21.60 1.90 -2.14
C SER A 373 22.10 2.72 -3.33
N TYR A 374 22.29 2.09 -4.50
CA TYR A 374 22.69 2.80 -5.71
C TYR A 374 21.64 3.82 -6.14
N LEU A 375 20.38 3.41 -6.22
CA LEU A 375 19.27 4.30 -6.59
C LEU A 375 19.13 5.47 -5.60
N ILE A 376 19.26 5.21 -4.29
CA ILE A 376 19.23 6.26 -3.25
C ILE A 376 20.40 7.24 -3.40
N ARG A 377 21.61 6.75 -3.69
CA ARG A 377 22.79 7.63 -3.87
C ARG A 377 22.64 8.51 -5.11
N GLY A 378 22.10 7.97 -6.19
CA GLY A 378 21.83 8.71 -7.42
C GLY A 378 20.61 9.62 -7.37
N ALA A 379 19.71 9.46 -6.39
CA ALA A 379 18.46 10.19 -6.34
C ALA A 379 18.63 11.71 -6.34
N LYS A 380 17.86 12.38 -7.20
CA LYS A 380 17.83 13.84 -7.31
C LYS A 380 17.07 14.44 -6.13
N ARG A 381 17.68 15.43 -5.47
CA ARG A 381 17.13 16.08 -4.26
C ARG A 381 16.88 17.55 -4.55
N ASN A 382 15.74 18.06 -4.08
CA ASN A 382 15.46 19.48 -4.07
C ASN A 382 16.17 20.13 -2.86
N PRO A 383 17.13 21.05 -3.05
CA PRO A 383 17.86 21.68 -1.94
C PRO A 383 16.96 22.42 -0.92
N ALA A 384 15.73 22.78 -1.31
CA ALA A 384 14.75 23.40 -0.42
C ALA A 384 14.10 22.41 0.57
N LEU A 385 14.25 21.10 0.36
CA LEU A 385 13.67 20.06 1.21
C LEU A 385 14.75 19.35 2.02
N ARG A 386 14.37 18.83 3.19
CA ARG A 386 15.21 17.93 3.99
C ARG A 386 14.99 16.49 3.55
N TYR A 387 16.05 15.70 3.55
CA TYR A 387 16.02 14.28 3.18
C TYR A 387 16.73 13.42 4.22
N PRO A 388 16.26 12.18 4.48
CA PRO A 388 15.00 11.66 3.96
C PRO A 388 13.78 12.38 4.53
N ASN A 389 12.65 12.34 3.82
CA ASN A 389 11.34 12.82 4.29
C ASN A 389 10.22 11.86 3.91
N GLU A 390 9.04 12.11 4.44
CA GLU A 390 7.84 11.28 4.36
C GLU A 390 7.26 11.17 2.94
N GLU A 391 7.50 12.18 2.09
CA GLU A 391 6.90 12.32 0.76
C GLU A 391 7.79 11.73 -0.35
N TRP A 392 9.07 12.10 -0.34
CA TRP A 392 10.03 11.81 -1.39
C TRP A 392 11.01 10.70 -1.00
N GLY A 393 10.96 10.23 0.25
CA GLY A 393 11.99 9.33 0.76
C GLY A 393 13.35 9.98 0.69
N TYR A 394 14.26 9.38 -0.07
CA TYR A 394 15.61 9.91 -0.30
C TYR A 394 15.75 10.81 -1.54
N GLY A 395 14.70 10.99 -2.35
CA GLY A 395 14.71 11.84 -3.54
C GLY A 395 13.95 11.27 -4.74
N ALA A 396 13.99 11.98 -5.85
CA ALA A 396 13.43 11.52 -7.12
C ALA A 396 14.41 10.56 -7.84
N LEU A 397 13.89 9.52 -8.48
CA LEU A 397 14.66 8.59 -9.29
C LEU A 397 15.47 9.34 -10.36
N ASP A 398 16.78 9.09 -10.38
CA ASP A 398 17.69 9.53 -11.44
C ASP A 398 18.66 8.37 -11.76
N LEU A 399 18.33 7.60 -12.79
CA LEU A 399 19.11 6.41 -13.16
C LEU A 399 20.45 6.79 -13.81
N TYR A 400 20.52 7.92 -14.52
CA TYR A 400 21.75 8.39 -15.12
C TYR A 400 22.77 8.76 -14.05
N GLU A 401 22.35 9.57 -13.07
CA GLU A 401 23.19 9.93 -11.93
C GLU A 401 23.55 8.69 -11.10
N THR A 402 22.64 7.71 -10.97
CA THR A 402 22.95 6.43 -10.33
C THR A 402 24.14 5.73 -11.00
N PHE A 403 24.15 5.59 -12.33
CA PHE A 403 25.29 5.00 -13.05
C PHE A 403 26.56 5.85 -12.97
N ARG A 404 26.43 7.18 -12.95
CA ARG A 404 27.56 8.08 -12.77
C ARG A 404 28.24 7.84 -11.41
N ARG A 405 27.46 7.71 -10.34
CA ARG A 405 27.92 7.44 -8.97
C ARG A 405 28.50 6.05 -8.76
N ILE A 406 28.17 5.08 -9.63
CA ILE A 406 28.78 3.74 -9.57
C ILE A 406 30.21 3.74 -10.14
N ARG A 407 30.54 4.70 -11.03
CA ARG A 407 31.86 4.82 -11.67
C ARG A 407 32.87 5.63 -10.85
N GLU A 408 32.39 6.49 -9.94
CA GLU A 408 33.20 7.20 -8.94
C GLU A 408 33.59 6.26 -7.80
#